data_AF-A0A2P8LJV8-F1
#
_entry.id   AF-A0A2P8LJV8-F1
#
_cell.length_a   1.000
_cell.length_b   1.000
_cell.length_c   1.000
_cell.angle_alpha   90.00
_cell.angle_beta   90.00
_cell.angle_gamma   90.00
#
_symmetry.space_group_name_H-M   'P 1'
#
loop_
_entity.id
_entity.type
_entity.pdbx_description
1 polymer ?
#
loop_
_entity_poly.entity_id
_entity_poly.type
_entity_poly.pdbx_seq_one_letter_code
_entity_poly.pdbx_strand_id
1 'polypeptide(L)'
;MIQSHISQNTRLALTDVILLAKARKDLSFAQIAEGTGLHEAFVTAALLGQHPLPADAAQTVADTLGLDVDAVLLLQTIPVRGSIGNGIPTDPTIYRFYEMIQVYGTTLKALVHEKFGDGIISAINFKLDVKKVEDPDGGSRAVITLDGKYLPTKPF
;
A
#
# COMPACT_ATOMS: atom_id res chain seq x y z
N MET A 1 -23.99 4.14 -0.15
CA MET A 1 -23.70 3.98 1.29
C MET A 1 -22.36 3.26 1.42
N ILE A 2 -21.45 3.75 2.27
CA ILE A 2 -20.13 3.13 2.44
C ILE A 2 -20.24 1.71 3.03
N GLN A 3 -19.43 0.79 2.53
CA GLN A 3 -19.39 -0.61 2.98
C GLN A 3 -18.01 -0.94 3.55
N SER A 4 -17.95 -1.81 4.54
CA SER A 4 -16.71 -2.21 5.20
C SER A 4 -16.69 -3.70 5.55
N HIS A 5 -15.52 -4.31 5.55
CA HIS A 5 -15.32 -5.67 6.08
C HIS A 5 -14.82 -5.65 7.51
N ILE A 6 -15.05 -6.77 8.21
CA ILE A 6 -14.59 -7.03 9.58
C ILE A 6 -13.57 -8.18 9.67
N SER A 7 -13.22 -8.80 8.54
CA SER A 7 -12.11 -9.75 8.44
C SER A 7 -11.27 -9.50 7.18
N GLN A 8 -10.01 -9.94 7.19
CA GLN A 8 -9.11 -9.82 6.03
C GLN A 8 -9.39 -10.88 4.95
N ASN A 9 -9.90 -12.05 5.36
CA ASN A 9 -9.95 -13.27 4.54
C ASN A 9 -10.62 -13.07 3.17
N THR A 10 -11.75 -12.37 3.13
CA THR A 10 -12.48 -12.13 1.87
C THR A 10 -11.66 -11.33 0.87
N ARG A 11 -10.94 -10.30 1.33
CA ARG A 11 -10.10 -9.47 0.46
C ARG A 11 -8.81 -10.18 0.06
N LEU A 12 -8.24 -11.00 0.94
CA LEU A 12 -7.09 -11.83 0.61
C LEU A 12 -7.43 -12.91 -0.43
N ALA A 13 -8.58 -13.57 -0.30
CA ALA A 13 -9.04 -14.54 -1.31
C ALA A 13 -9.25 -13.87 -2.68
N LEU A 14 -9.80 -12.64 -2.71
CA LEU A 14 -9.89 -11.86 -3.95
C LEU A 14 -8.52 -11.46 -4.49
N THR A 15 -7.56 -11.10 -3.62
CA THR A 15 -6.18 -10.83 -4.03
C THR A 15 -5.56 -12.00 -4.77
N ASP A 16 -5.76 -13.24 -4.31
CA ASP A 16 -5.24 -14.43 -5.00
C ASP A 16 -5.83 -14.59 -6.41
N VAL A 17 -7.14 -14.34 -6.57
CA VAL A 17 -7.82 -14.32 -7.87
C VAL A 17 -7.23 -13.24 -8.79
N ILE A 18 -7.04 -12.03 -8.25
CA ILE A 18 -6.46 -10.90 -8.99
C ILE A 18 -5.04 -11.21 -9.46
N LEU A 19 -4.19 -11.75 -8.59
CA LEU A 19 -2.80 -12.07 -8.91
C LEU A 19 -2.71 -13.17 -9.99
N LEU A 20 -3.59 -14.17 -9.93
CA LEU A 20 -3.69 -15.20 -10.96
C LEU A 20 -4.17 -14.63 -12.30
N ALA A 21 -5.16 -13.74 -12.29
CA ALA A 21 -5.64 -13.06 -13.50
C ALA A 21 -4.56 -12.17 -14.12
N LYS A 22 -3.87 -11.37 -13.30
CA LYS A 22 -2.73 -10.55 -13.69
C LYS A 22 -1.64 -11.39 -14.35
N ALA A 23 -1.28 -12.54 -13.77
CA ALA A 23 -0.27 -13.44 -14.32
C ALA A 23 -0.70 -14.06 -15.66
N ARG A 24 -1.95 -14.52 -15.78
CA ARG A 24 -2.48 -15.10 -17.03
C ARG A 24 -2.49 -14.11 -18.19
N LYS A 25 -2.66 -12.82 -17.89
CA LYS A 25 -2.70 -11.73 -18.87
C LYS A 25 -1.34 -11.06 -19.08
N ASP A 26 -0.30 -11.50 -18.38
CA ASP A 26 1.05 -10.91 -18.41
C ASP A 26 1.07 -9.39 -18.17
N LEU A 27 0.28 -8.93 -17.20
CA LEU A 27 0.12 -7.50 -16.90
C LEU A 27 1.08 -7.05 -15.80
N SER A 28 1.60 -5.82 -15.92
CA SER A 28 2.24 -5.07 -14.83
C SER A 28 1.21 -4.35 -13.94
N PHE A 29 1.60 -3.93 -12.73
CA PHE A 29 0.72 -3.12 -11.88
C PHE A 29 0.51 -1.71 -12.46
N ALA A 30 1.54 -1.14 -13.09
CA ALA A 30 1.42 0.11 -13.83
C ALA A 30 0.30 0.04 -14.89
N GLN A 31 0.30 -1.00 -15.73
CA GLN A 31 -0.76 -1.21 -16.73
C GLN A 31 -2.15 -1.39 -16.12
N ILE A 32 -2.27 -2.02 -14.94
CA ILE A 32 -3.57 -2.17 -14.28
C ILE A 32 -4.05 -0.82 -13.70
N ALA A 33 -3.14 0.05 -13.27
CA ALA A 33 -3.47 1.36 -12.73
C ALA A 33 -3.78 2.40 -13.83
N GLU A 34 -3.40 2.16 -15.08
CA GLU A 34 -3.72 3.04 -16.21
C GLU A 34 -5.23 3.31 -16.31
N GLY A 35 -5.60 4.54 -16.67
CA GLY A 35 -7.00 4.95 -16.79
C GLY A 35 -7.76 5.19 -15.47
N THR A 36 -7.23 4.74 -14.33
CA THR A 36 -7.92 4.91 -13.03
C THR A 36 -7.82 6.34 -12.46
N GLY A 37 -6.85 7.13 -12.92
CA GLY A 37 -6.52 8.46 -12.36
C GLY A 37 -5.87 8.41 -10.96
N LEU A 38 -5.48 7.22 -10.49
CA LEU A 38 -4.88 7.00 -9.17
C LEU A 38 -3.42 6.56 -9.29
N HIS A 39 -2.65 6.78 -8.22
CA HIS A 39 -1.25 6.39 -8.16
C HIS A 39 -1.09 4.86 -8.13
N GLU A 40 -0.07 4.33 -8.82
CA GLU A 40 0.20 2.88 -8.91
C GLU A 40 0.25 2.20 -7.53
N ALA A 41 0.96 2.81 -6.57
CA ALA A 41 1.05 2.28 -5.20
C ALA A 41 -0.33 2.16 -4.51
N PHE A 42 -1.23 3.13 -4.73
CA PHE A 42 -2.57 3.10 -4.13
C PHE A 42 -3.44 2.02 -4.76
N VAL A 43 -3.45 1.93 -6.10
CA VAL A 43 -4.20 0.90 -6.83
C VAL A 43 -3.68 -0.48 -6.46
N THR A 44 -2.36 -0.68 -6.47
CA THR A 44 -1.72 -1.94 -6.09
C THR A 44 -2.10 -2.33 -4.66
N ALA A 45 -2.02 -1.41 -3.70
CA ALA A 45 -2.41 -1.69 -2.33
C ALA A 45 -3.91 -2.03 -2.21
N ALA A 46 -4.79 -1.46 -3.05
CA ALA A 46 -6.19 -1.83 -3.11
C ALA A 46 -6.40 -3.25 -3.65
N LEU A 47 -5.70 -3.62 -4.74
CA LEU A 47 -5.72 -4.99 -5.28
C LEU A 47 -5.22 -6.03 -4.27
N LEU A 48 -4.27 -5.63 -3.41
CA LEU A 48 -3.72 -6.44 -2.31
C LEU A 48 -4.52 -6.32 -0.99
N GLY A 49 -5.75 -5.81 -1.05
CA GLY A 49 -6.68 -5.83 0.08
C GLY A 49 -6.45 -4.74 1.15
N GLN A 50 -5.63 -3.73 0.89
CA GLN A 50 -5.24 -2.72 1.90
C GLN A 50 -5.93 -1.35 1.71
N HIS A 51 -6.56 -1.12 0.54
CA HIS A 51 -7.37 0.06 0.28
C HIS A 51 -8.68 -0.28 -0.45
N PRO A 52 -9.74 0.53 -0.28
CA PRO A 52 -10.86 0.55 -1.21
C PRO A 52 -10.51 1.32 -2.49
N LEU A 53 -11.11 0.95 -3.61
CA LEU A 53 -11.16 1.76 -4.83
C LEU A 53 -12.48 2.52 -4.93
N PRO A 54 -12.49 3.75 -5.49
CA PRO A 54 -13.70 4.36 -6.02
C PRO A 54 -14.36 3.48 -7.09
N ALA A 55 -15.68 3.61 -7.28
CA ALA A 55 -16.45 2.76 -8.19
C ALA A 55 -15.88 2.70 -9.62
N ASP A 56 -15.57 3.87 -10.21
CA ASP A 56 -15.05 3.94 -11.59
C ASP A 56 -13.68 3.26 -11.74
N ALA A 57 -12.81 3.45 -10.76
CA ALA A 57 -11.50 2.79 -10.72
C ALA A 57 -11.64 1.28 -10.50
N ALA A 58 -12.57 0.85 -9.63
CA ALA A 58 -12.86 -0.57 -9.40
C ALA A 58 -13.35 -1.26 -10.68
N GLN A 59 -14.22 -0.59 -11.46
CA GLN A 59 -14.68 -1.10 -12.75
C GLN A 59 -13.54 -1.17 -13.77
N THR A 60 -12.72 -0.13 -13.86
CA THR A 60 -11.58 -0.07 -14.80
C THR A 60 -10.58 -1.20 -14.56
N VAL A 61 -10.20 -1.46 -13.30
CA VAL A 61 -9.29 -2.57 -12.98
C VAL A 61 -9.96 -3.93 -13.21
N ALA A 62 -11.26 -4.05 -12.95
CA ALA A 62 -12.01 -5.28 -13.17
C ALA A 62 -12.13 -5.62 -14.66
N ASP A 63 -12.39 -4.63 -15.53
CA ASP A 63 -12.43 -4.83 -16.98
C ASP A 63 -11.07 -5.30 -17.50
N THR A 64 -10.00 -4.65 -17.04
CA THR A 64 -8.62 -5.02 -17.36
C THR A 64 -8.30 -6.45 -16.95
N LEU A 65 -8.68 -6.84 -15.73
CA LEU A 65 -8.38 -8.15 -15.15
C LEU A 65 -9.41 -9.23 -15.52
N GLY A 66 -10.56 -8.87 -16.09
CA GLY A 66 -11.68 -9.78 -16.34
C GLY A 66 -12.34 -10.29 -15.06
N LEU A 67 -12.54 -9.42 -14.06
CA LEU A 67 -13.19 -9.76 -12.79
C LEU A 67 -14.71 -9.65 -12.89
N ASP A 68 -15.42 -10.39 -12.04
CA ASP A 68 -16.89 -10.35 -11.97
C ASP A 68 -17.41 -9.16 -11.14
N VAL A 69 -18.74 -9.03 -11.11
CA VAL A 69 -19.42 -7.94 -10.39
C VAL A 69 -19.19 -7.99 -8.87
N ASP A 70 -19.05 -9.19 -8.29
CA ASP A 70 -18.82 -9.35 -6.86
C ASP A 70 -17.41 -8.87 -6.49
N ALA A 71 -16.42 -9.16 -7.32
CA ALA A 71 -15.06 -8.62 -7.17
C ALA A 71 -15.03 -7.09 -7.27
N VAL A 72 -15.77 -6.49 -8.21
CA VAL A 72 -15.92 -5.03 -8.32
C VAL A 72 -16.49 -4.43 -7.03
N LEU A 73 -17.51 -5.06 -6.46
CA LEU A 73 -18.12 -4.63 -5.20
C LEU A 73 -17.13 -4.77 -4.04
N LEU A 74 -16.42 -5.90 -3.94
CA LEU A 74 -15.43 -6.15 -2.90
C LEU A 74 -14.26 -5.16 -2.95
N LEU A 75 -13.80 -4.77 -4.14
CA LEU A 75 -12.74 -3.75 -4.29
C LEU A 75 -13.15 -2.38 -3.74
N GLN A 76 -14.44 -2.07 -3.66
CA GLN A 76 -14.96 -0.79 -3.15
C GLN A 76 -15.13 -0.76 -1.63
N THR A 77 -15.10 -1.91 -0.97
CA THR A 77 -15.27 -2.01 0.49
C THR A 77 -14.02 -1.51 1.24
N ILE A 78 -14.23 -0.79 2.35
CA ILE A 78 -13.13 -0.50 3.28
C ILE A 78 -12.64 -1.84 3.88
N PRO A 79 -11.37 -2.21 3.69
CA PRO A 79 -10.88 -3.49 4.18
C PRO A 79 -10.52 -3.42 5.67
N VAL A 80 -10.51 -4.59 6.31
CA VAL A 80 -9.62 -4.77 7.47
C VAL A 80 -8.20 -4.79 6.94
N ARG A 81 -7.40 -3.80 7.34
CA ARG A 81 -6.01 -3.66 6.88
C ARG A 81 -5.07 -4.55 7.70
N GLY A 82 -3.87 -4.76 7.17
CA GLY A 82 -2.83 -5.59 7.74
C GLY A 82 -2.38 -6.64 6.72
N SER A 83 -1.35 -6.31 5.95
CA SER A 83 -0.79 -7.21 4.93
C SER A 83 0.16 -8.26 5.51
N ILE A 84 0.65 -8.01 6.74
CA ILE A 84 1.46 -8.95 7.49
C ILE A 84 0.50 -9.59 8.49
N GLY A 85 0.45 -10.93 8.51
CA GLY A 85 -0.32 -11.67 9.51
C GLY A 85 0.24 -11.45 10.92
N ASN A 86 0.02 -12.42 11.82
CA ASN A 86 0.54 -12.28 13.17
C ASN A 86 2.07 -12.46 13.21
N GLY A 87 2.80 -11.45 13.68
CA GLY A 87 4.22 -11.55 14.03
C GLY A 87 5.17 -10.79 13.10
N ILE A 88 6.40 -11.29 13.02
CA ILE A 88 7.50 -10.71 12.24
C ILE A 88 7.40 -11.21 10.79
N PRO A 89 7.53 -10.34 9.76
CA PRO A 89 7.48 -10.78 8.37
C PRO A 89 8.60 -11.80 8.09
N THR A 90 8.26 -12.90 7.41
CA THR A 90 9.24 -13.95 7.06
C THR A 90 9.81 -13.78 5.66
N ASP A 91 9.09 -13.09 4.77
CA ASP A 91 9.59 -12.80 3.42
C ASP A 91 10.80 -11.85 3.49
N PRO A 92 11.94 -12.18 2.86
CA PRO A 92 13.13 -11.34 2.93
C PRO A 92 12.95 -9.90 2.45
N THR A 93 12.11 -9.68 1.42
CA THR A 93 11.86 -8.35 0.86
C THR A 93 11.10 -7.48 1.86
N ILE A 94 10.03 -8.02 2.45
CA ILE A 94 9.25 -7.33 3.48
C ILE A 94 10.08 -7.15 4.76
N TYR A 95 10.88 -8.15 5.14
CA TYR A 95 11.69 -8.11 6.37
C TYR A 95 12.70 -6.98 6.38
N ARG A 96 13.29 -6.57 5.25
CA ARG A 96 14.24 -5.45 5.23
C ARG A 96 13.60 -4.13 5.66
N PHE A 97 12.33 -3.90 5.36
CA PHE A 97 11.61 -2.71 5.86
C PHE A 97 11.42 -2.77 7.37
N TYR A 98 11.10 -3.95 7.91
CA TYR A 98 11.03 -4.15 9.35
C TYR A 98 12.39 -3.92 10.03
N GLU A 99 13.47 -4.42 9.43
CA GLU A 99 14.84 -4.23 9.91
C GLU A 99 15.27 -2.75 9.89
N MET A 100 14.89 -1.98 8.86
CA MET A 100 15.11 -0.52 8.83
C MET A 100 14.47 0.17 10.03
N ILE A 101 13.26 -0.25 10.44
CA ILE A 101 12.60 0.29 11.64
C ILE A 101 13.31 -0.17 12.92
N GLN A 102 13.81 -1.41 12.98
CA GLN A 102 14.60 -1.87 14.13
C GLN A 102 15.91 -1.09 14.30
N VAL A 103 16.59 -0.74 13.20
CA VAL A 103 17.85 0.01 13.22
C VAL A 103 17.62 1.51 13.46
N TYR A 104 16.67 2.12 12.75
CA TYR A 104 16.51 3.59 12.70
C TYR A 104 15.26 4.11 13.43
N GLY A 105 14.43 3.26 14.04
CA GLY A 105 13.17 3.68 14.66
C GLY A 105 13.36 4.74 15.76
N THR A 106 14.37 4.59 16.61
CA THR A 106 14.72 5.57 17.64
C THR A 106 15.27 6.86 17.04
N THR A 107 16.09 6.77 16.00
CA THR A 107 16.61 7.92 15.24
C THR A 107 15.48 8.71 14.58
N LEU A 108 14.54 8.02 13.91
CA LEU A 108 13.35 8.65 13.32
C LEU A 108 12.53 9.40 14.38
N LYS A 109 12.27 8.77 15.52
CA LYS A 109 11.55 9.41 16.64
C LYS A 109 12.27 10.69 17.11
N ALA A 110 13.58 10.61 17.36
CA ALA A 110 14.36 11.75 17.84
C ALA A 110 14.39 12.90 16.83
N LEU A 111 14.66 12.61 15.55
CA LEU A 111 14.71 13.63 14.49
C LEU A 111 13.35 14.26 14.22
N VAL A 112 12.25 13.51 14.31
CA VAL A 112 10.90 14.08 14.21
C VAL A 112 10.66 15.07 15.35
N HIS A 113 10.98 14.72 16.59
CA HIS A 113 10.78 15.61 17.72
C HIS A 113 11.66 16.86 17.67
N GLU A 114 12.91 16.72 17.21
CA GLU A 114 13.80 17.86 17.04
C GLU A 114 13.33 18.83 15.95
N LYS A 115 12.86 18.31 14.81
CA LYS A 115 12.52 19.12 13.63
C LYS A 115 11.09 19.67 13.65
N PHE A 116 10.16 18.99 14.32
CA PHE A 116 8.73 19.34 14.30
C PHE A 116 8.12 19.57 15.68
N GLY A 117 8.63 18.88 16.71
CA GLY A 117 8.11 18.91 18.08
C GLY A 117 7.45 17.59 18.52
N ASP A 118 6.83 17.60 19.71
CA ASP A 118 6.09 16.44 20.22
C ASP A 118 4.86 16.15 19.35
N GLY A 119 4.66 14.89 18.97
CA GLY A 119 3.67 14.49 17.98
C GLY A 119 4.12 13.30 17.14
N ILE A 120 3.48 13.12 15.99
CA ILE A 120 3.73 12.02 15.05
C ILE A 120 3.80 12.48 13.60
N ILE A 121 4.41 11.65 12.76
CA ILE A 121 4.23 11.67 11.31
C ILE A 121 3.10 10.70 10.95
N SER A 122 2.01 11.22 10.38
CA SER A 122 0.79 10.46 10.12
C SER A 122 1.00 9.37 9.06
N ALA A 123 0.42 8.19 9.31
CA ALA A 123 0.28 7.09 8.34
C ALA A 123 -1.10 7.05 7.65
N ILE A 124 -1.97 8.04 7.88
CA ILE A 124 -3.31 8.16 7.26
C ILE A 124 -3.36 9.29 6.23
N ASN A 125 -3.07 10.53 6.65
CA ASN A 125 -2.70 11.60 5.73
C ASN A 125 -1.24 11.37 5.31
N PHE A 126 -1.07 10.44 4.37
CA PHE A 126 0.18 9.80 4.01
C PHE A 126 0.17 9.37 2.54
N LYS A 127 1.32 9.40 1.90
CA LYS A 127 1.58 8.75 0.62
C LYS A 127 2.97 8.13 0.60
N LEU A 128 3.12 7.08 -0.21
CA LEU A 128 4.39 6.41 -0.48
C LEU A 128 4.58 6.25 -1.99
N ASP A 129 5.85 6.29 -2.40
CA ASP A 129 6.28 6.01 -3.76
C ASP A 129 7.60 5.21 -3.75
N VAL A 130 7.82 4.43 -4.80
CA VAL A 130 9.00 3.59 -5.01
C VAL A 130 9.58 3.88 -6.39
N LYS A 131 10.80 4.40 -6.42
CA LYS A 131 11.51 4.69 -7.67
C LYS A 131 12.77 3.85 -7.80
N LYS A 132 12.96 3.24 -8.97
CA LYS A 132 14.24 2.67 -9.35
C LYS A 132 15.17 3.78 -9.86
N VAL A 133 16.40 3.80 -9.38
CA VAL A 133 17.45 4.71 -9.85
C VAL A 133 18.74 3.92 -10.11
N GLU A 134 19.63 4.45 -10.94
CA GLU A 134 20.94 3.85 -11.19
C GLU A 134 21.85 4.02 -9.97
N ASP A 135 22.67 3.01 -9.68
CA ASP A 135 23.68 3.09 -8.63
C ASP A 135 25.03 3.53 -9.25
N PRO A 136 25.68 4.61 -8.76
CA PRO A 136 26.99 5.04 -9.25
C PRO A 136 28.08 3.95 -9.18
N ASP A 137 27.97 3.02 -8.22
CA ASP A 137 28.93 1.93 -8.03
C ASP A 137 28.56 0.67 -8.85
N GLY A 138 27.54 0.77 -9.71
CA GLY A 138 27.02 -0.30 -10.55
C GLY A 138 25.78 -0.98 -9.98
N GLY A 139 24.79 -1.24 -10.85
CA GLY A 139 23.52 -1.86 -10.47
C GLY A 139 22.37 -0.86 -10.33
N SER A 140 21.48 -1.06 -9.37
CA SER A 140 20.30 -0.20 -9.17
C SER A 140 19.94 -0.06 -7.70
N ARG A 141 19.38 1.10 -7.37
CA ARG A 141 18.83 1.40 -6.04
C ARG A 141 17.32 1.57 -6.12
N ALA A 142 16.64 1.32 -5.01
CA ALA A 142 15.27 1.74 -4.79
C ALA A 142 15.27 2.96 -3.86
N VAL A 143 14.69 4.07 -4.32
CA VAL A 143 14.39 5.25 -3.50
C VAL A 143 12.94 5.14 -3.08
N ILE A 144 12.72 5.03 -1.77
CA ILE A 144 11.38 4.87 -1.19
C ILE A 144 11.09 6.10 -0.38
N THR A 145 10.06 6.84 -0.79
CA THR A 145 9.68 8.10 -0.14
C THR A 145 8.49 7.86 0.78
N LEU A 146 8.64 8.22 2.06
CA LEU A 146 7.56 8.22 3.05
C LEU A 146 7.18 9.68 3.33
N ASP A 147 6.02 10.13 2.85
CA ASP A 147 5.56 11.51 2.99
C ASP A 147 4.26 11.55 3.82
N GLY A 148 4.39 11.98 5.07
CA GLY A 148 3.30 12.02 6.04
C GLY A 148 3.14 13.38 6.70
N LYS A 149 1.90 13.77 6.96
CA LYS A 149 1.57 15.01 7.67
C LYS A 149 2.04 14.96 9.13
N TYR A 150 2.75 15.98 9.61
CA TYR A 150 3.01 16.15 11.04
C TYR A 150 1.74 16.52 11.81
N LEU A 151 1.48 15.83 12.93
CA LEU A 151 0.36 16.08 13.84
C LEU A 151 0.90 16.31 15.26
N PRO A 152 0.79 17.53 15.83
CA PRO A 152 1.39 17.85 17.12
C PRO A 152 0.57 17.29 18.29
N THR A 153 1.27 16.82 19.32
CA THR A 153 0.72 16.61 20.67
C THR A 153 0.77 17.93 21.43
N LYS A 154 -0.31 18.31 22.11
CA LYS A 154 -0.39 19.56 22.87
C LYS A 154 -0.89 19.29 24.30
N PRO A 155 -0.39 20.04 25.31
CA PRO A 155 -1.00 20.05 26.63
C PRO A 155 -2.47 20.49 26.55
N PHE A 156 -3.32 19.94 27.42
CA PHE A 156 -4.73 20.30 27.57
C PHE A 156 -5.01 20.77 28.99
#